data_AF-B2VAY9-F1
#
_entry.id   AF-B2VAY9-F1
#
_cell.length_a   1.000
_cell.length_b   1.000
_cell.length_c   1.000
_cell.angle_alpha   90.00
_cell.angle_beta   90.00
_cell.angle_gamma   90.00
#
_symmetry.space_group_name_H-M   'P 1'
#
loop_
_entity.id
_entity.type
_entity.pdbx_description
1 polymer ?
#
loop_
_entity_poly.entity_id
_entity_poly.type
_entity_poly.pdbx_seq_one_letter_code
_entity_poly.pdbx_strand_id
1 'polypeptide(L)'
;MIMLFVSILYSLVLAFNIPTLYQGAKVSVVENNIYFSKQDNSVSIKPFFATFIICAGVVPCWLVSHSYGLTFFIALFGSAAYIDYVTRWVPDILIFALSWIALSTVMPGEFDAAPVLVSAAVMVIPCLVVNVIAIMRCQRPALASGDIYLLPAIGVWLRPEWGAACLVTSFLLAGLGGLRYQNIPFVTVIYPVFVVAVICNAQ
;
A
#
# COMPACT_ATOMS: atom_id res chain seq x y z
N MET A 1 4.04 8.56 23.34
CA MET A 1 5.29 7.83 23.64
C MET A 1 5.17 6.33 23.41
N ILE A 2 4.15 5.65 23.96
CA ILE A 2 3.94 4.19 23.77
C ILE A 2 3.81 3.81 22.28
N MET A 3 2.99 4.52 21.48
CA MET A 3 2.82 4.20 20.06
C MET A 3 4.11 4.32 19.23
N LEU A 4 4.99 5.26 19.57
CA LEU A 4 6.28 5.41 18.92
C LEU A 4 7.17 4.19 19.21
N PHE A 5 7.23 3.75 20.47
CA PHE A 5 8.00 2.58 20.86
C PHE A 5 7.47 1.30 20.18
N VAL A 6 6.15 1.10 20.17
CA VAL A 6 5.50 -0.03 19.51
C VAL A 6 5.78 -0.03 18.00
N SER A 7 5.73 1.15 17.36
CA SER A 7 6.01 1.29 15.92
C SER A 7 7.46 0.92 15.58
N ILE A 8 8.42 1.33 16.40
CA ILE A 8 9.84 0.98 16.22
C ILE A 8 10.05 -0.52 16.41
N LEU A 9 9.44 -1.13 17.44
CA LEU A 9 9.57 -2.55 17.66
C LEU A 9 8.97 -3.34 16.49
N TYR A 10 7.77 -2.95 16.05
CA TYR A 10 7.08 -3.55 14.92
C TYR A 10 7.89 -3.44 13.62
N SER A 11 8.46 -2.26 13.33
CA SER A 11 9.26 -2.05 12.11
C SER A 11 10.54 -2.87 12.09
N LEU A 12 11.19 -3.06 13.25
CA LEU A 12 12.37 -3.92 13.36
C LEU A 12 11.99 -5.39 13.12
N VAL A 13 10.93 -5.88 13.78
CA VAL A 13 10.43 -7.24 13.57
C VAL A 13 10.11 -7.46 12.09
N LEU A 14 9.42 -6.51 11.45
CA LEU A 14 9.14 -6.58 10.02
C LEU A 14 10.44 -6.68 9.20
N ALA A 15 11.36 -5.73 9.36
CA ALA A 15 12.58 -5.66 8.55
C ALA A 15 13.42 -6.94 8.60
N PHE A 16 13.50 -7.61 9.75
CA PHE A 16 14.27 -8.85 9.91
C PHE A 16 13.53 -10.11 9.43
N ASN A 17 12.18 -10.12 9.43
CA ASN A 17 11.39 -11.28 9.00
C ASN A 17 11.02 -11.27 7.51
N ILE A 18 11.00 -10.11 6.83
CA ILE A 18 10.66 -10.06 5.40
C ILE A 18 11.60 -10.91 4.52
N PRO A 19 12.94 -10.91 4.69
CA PRO A 19 13.80 -11.74 3.87
C PRO A 19 13.48 -13.23 3.94
N THR A 20 13.17 -13.75 5.14
CA THR A 20 12.87 -15.18 5.34
C THR A 20 11.52 -15.54 4.74
N LEU A 21 10.50 -14.70 4.95
CA LEU A 21 9.17 -14.89 4.35
C LEU A 21 9.23 -14.84 2.82
N TYR A 22 9.98 -13.89 2.26
CA TYR A 22 10.14 -13.77 0.81
C TYR A 22 10.89 -14.96 0.22
N GLN A 23 11.95 -15.44 0.87
CA GLN A 23 12.65 -16.64 0.43
C GLN A 23 11.73 -17.87 0.44
N GLY A 24 10.94 -18.06 1.49
CA GLY A 24 9.96 -19.15 1.56
C GLY A 24 8.93 -19.08 0.42
N ALA A 25 8.39 -17.89 0.14
CA ALA A 25 7.46 -17.67 -0.97
C ALA A 25 8.14 -17.85 -2.35
N LYS A 26 9.40 -17.44 -2.50
CA LYS A 26 10.17 -17.65 -3.73
C LYS A 26 10.37 -19.14 -4.01
N VAL A 27 10.74 -19.91 -2.99
CA VAL A 27 10.93 -21.37 -3.11
C VAL A 27 9.64 -22.04 -3.56
N SER A 28 8.49 -21.72 -2.94
CA SER A 28 7.22 -22.34 -3.32
C SER A 28 6.77 -21.97 -4.74
N VAL A 29 7.08 -20.76 -5.22
CA VAL A 29 6.79 -20.35 -6.61
C VAL A 29 7.73 -21.05 -7.60
N VAL A 30 9.01 -21.21 -7.28
CA VAL A 30 10.00 -21.91 -8.13
C VAL A 30 9.70 -23.40 -8.20
N GLU A 31 9.30 -24.03 -7.10
CA GLU A 31 8.88 -25.43 -7.07
C GLU A 31 7.61 -25.66 -7.91
N ASN A 32 6.70 -24.68 -7.92
CA ASN A 32 5.46 -24.74 -8.71
C ASN A 32 5.62 -24.29 -10.17
N ASN A 33 6.73 -23.64 -10.56
CA ASN A 33 6.95 -23.15 -11.93
C ASN A 33 8.44 -23.20 -12.35
N ILE A 34 8.74 -24.03 -13.35
CA ILE A 34 10.08 -24.34 -13.90
C ILE A 34 10.80 -23.09 -14.48
N TYR A 35 10.10 -21.97 -14.71
CA TYR A 35 10.62 -20.83 -15.50
C TYR A 35 11.20 -19.64 -14.71
N PHE A 36 11.16 -19.63 -13.37
CA PHE A 36 11.57 -18.44 -12.57
C PHE A 36 12.99 -18.48 -11.97
N SER A 37 13.84 -19.44 -12.37
CA SER A 37 15.15 -19.66 -11.74
C SER A 37 16.22 -18.57 -11.93
N LYS A 38 15.94 -17.49 -12.67
CA LYS A 38 16.98 -16.52 -13.09
C LYS A 38 17.00 -15.17 -12.36
N GLN A 39 16.07 -14.87 -11.47
CA GLN A 39 16.04 -13.56 -10.80
C GLN A 39 16.59 -13.66 -9.38
N ASP A 40 17.90 -13.44 -9.25
CA ASP A 40 18.63 -13.48 -7.98
C ASP A 40 18.62 -12.10 -7.30
N ASN A 41 17.42 -11.62 -6.97
CA ASN A 41 17.28 -10.43 -6.14
C ASN A 41 17.43 -10.84 -4.68
N SER A 42 18.62 -10.62 -4.11
CA SER A 42 18.82 -10.70 -2.67
C SER A 42 18.04 -9.57 -1.99
N VAL A 43 17.17 -9.93 -1.06
CA VAL A 43 16.37 -8.98 -0.27
C VAL A 43 17.31 -8.31 0.73
N SER A 44 17.58 -7.02 0.51
CA SER A 44 18.40 -6.23 1.44
C SER A 44 17.58 -5.83 2.67
N ILE A 45 18.09 -6.15 3.86
CA ILE A 45 17.49 -5.73 5.13
C ILE A 45 17.67 -4.22 5.27
N LYS A 46 16.56 -3.48 5.32
CA LYS A 46 16.56 -2.01 5.43
C LYS A 46 15.76 -1.55 6.66
N PRO A 47 16.29 -1.70 7.87
CA PRO A 47 15.54 -1.47 9.11
C PRO A 47 15.25 0.02 9.34
N PHE A 48 16.20 0.90 9.03
CA PHE A 48 15.99 2.35 9.16
C PHE A 48 14.86 2.85 8.27
N PHE A 49 14.76 2.33 7.04
CA PHE A 49 13.68 2.70 6.13
C PHE A 49 12.33 2.16 6.61
N ALA A 50 12.27 0.91 7.10
CA ALA A 50 11.07 0.35 7.72
C ALA A 50 10.61 1.20 8.91
N THR A 51 11.53 1.57 9.79
CA THR A 51 11.20 2.41 10.94
C THR A 51 10.72 3.79 10.51
N PHE A 52 11.38 4.42 9.55
CA PHE A 52 10.98 5.71 9.03
C PHE A 52 9.57 5.66 8.42
N ILE A 53 9.28 4.73 7.51
CA ILE A 53 7.99 4.67 6.80
C ILE A 53 6.84 4.35 7.76
N ILE A 54 7.04 3.42 8.70
CA ILE A 54 6.03 3.05 9.70
C ILE A 54 5.80 4.20 10.67
N CYS A 55 6.86 4.75 11.28
CA CYS A 55 6.71 5.83 12.25
C CYS A 55 6.14 7.10 11.63
N ALA A 56 6.54 7.44 10.40
CA ALA A 56 6.05 8.63 9.70
C ALA A 56 4.55 8.56 9.38
N GLY A 57 3.95 7.37 9.27
CA GLY A 57 2.50 7.24 9.13
C GLY A 57 1.79 7.06 10.48
N VAL A 58 2.22 6.07 11.25
CA VAL A 58 1.52 5.62 12.47
C VAL A 58 1.50 6.69 13.54
N VAL A 59 2.63 7.38 13.78
CA VAL A 59 2.70 8.36 14.89
C VAL A 59 1.86 9.59 14.61
N PRO A 60 1.97 10.28 13.45
CA PRO A 60 1.11 11.44 13.17
C PRO A 60 -0.36 11.07 13.12
N CYS A 61 -0.72 9.93 12.51
CA CYS A 61 -2.12 9.53 12.43
C CYS A 61 -2.72 9.22 13.80
N TRP A 62 -1.96 8.58 14.70
CA TRP A 62 -2.41 8.36 16.07
C TRP A 62 -2.64 9.68 16.81
N LEU A 63 -1.70 10.64 16.67
CA LEU A 63 -1.79 11.95 17.34
C LEU A 63 -3.00 12.77 16.88
N VAL A 64 -3.44 12.62 15.63
CA VAL A 64 -4.58 13.36 15.09
C VAL A 64 -5.89 12.60 15.33
N SER A 65 -6.00 11.36 14.86
CA SER A 65 -7.27 10.63 14.80
C SER A 65 -7.66 9.88 16.06
N HIS A 66 -6.69 9.44 16.87
CA HIS A 66 -6.89 8.53 18.01
C HIS A 66 -7.66 7.23 17.67
N SER A 67 -7.76 6.88 16.38
CA SER A 67 -8.50 5.70 15.91
C SER A 67 -7.58 4.48 15.82
N TYR A 68 -7.88 3.45 16.61
CA TYR A 68 -7.13 2.19 16.57
C TYR A 68 -7.22 1.51 15.20
N GLY A 69 -8.41 1.53 14.57
CA GLY A 69 -8.64 0.91 13.26
C GLY A 69 -7.79 1.55 12.17
N LEU A 70 -7.81 2.88 12.09
CA LEU A 70 -7.01 3.63 11.11
C LEU A 70 -5.51 3.49 11.37
N THR A 71 -5.09 3.57 12.63
CA THR A 71 -3.68 3.42 13.01
C THR A 71 -3.15 2.03 12.65
N PHE A 72 -3.95 0.99 12.87
CA PHE A 72 -3.61 -0.37 12.49
C PHE A 72 -3.58 -0.56 10.97
N PHE A 73 -4.54 0.03 10.25
CA PHE A 73 -4.54 0.06 8.79
C PHE A 73 -3.26 0.70 8.24
N ILE A 74 -2.85 1.86 8.77
CA ILE A 74 -1.62 2.55 8.35
C ILE A 74 -0.37 1.73 8.66
N ALA A 75 -0.33 1.05 9.81
CA ALA A 75 0.79 0.17 10.13
C ALA A 75 0.93 -0.97 9.11
N LEU A 76 -0.18 -1.63 8.74
CA LEU A 76 -0.18 -2.68 7.72
C LEU A 76 0.10 -2.15 6.32
N PHE A 77 -0.41 -0.98 5.99
CA PHE A 77 -0.20 -0.36 4.68
C PHE A 77 1.26 0.10 4.53
N GLY A 78 1.85 0.62 5.59
CA GLY A 78 3.28 0.91 5.65
C GLY A 78 4.13 -0.35 5.55
N SER A 79 3.67 -1.47 6.10
CA SER A 79 4.31 -2.78 5.87
C SER A 79 4.23 -3.20 4.41
N ALA A 80 3.07 -3.08 3.76
CA ALA A 80 2.93 -3.36 2.32
C ALA A 80 3.84 -2.46 1.48
N ALA A 81 3.90 -1.16 1.79
CA ALA A 81 4.78 -0.20 1.13
C ALA A 81 6.28 -0.50 1.31
N TYR A 82 6.67 -0.97 2.50
CA TYR A 82 8.03 -1.43 2.76
C TYR A 82 8.36 -2.70 1.98
N ILE A 83 7.48 -3.70 2.01
CA ILE A 83 7.68 -4.97 1.30
C ILE A 83 7.72 -4.74 -0.21
N ASP A 84 6.83 -3.90 -0.75
CA ASP A 84 6.85 -3.50 -2.16
C ASP A 84 8.18 -2.81 -2.51
N TYR A 85 8.68 -1.92 -1.66
CA TYR A 85 9.97 -1.26 -1.90
C TYR A 85 11.15 -2.25 -1.99
N VAL A 86 11.20 -3.23 -1.08
CA VAL A 86 12.34 -4.17 -0.98
C VAL A 86 12.21 -5.33 -1.96
N THR A 87 11.00 -5.85 -2.17
CA THR A 87 10.75 -7.10 -2.89
C THR A 87 9.99 -6.95 -4.21
N ARG A 88 9.41 -5.76 -4.49
CA ARG A 88 8.58 -5.48 -5.68
C ARG A 88 7.33 -6.35 -5.78
N TRP A 89 6.85 -6.80 -4.62
CA TRP A 89 5.72 -7.69 -4.48
C TRP A 89 4.98 -7.33 -3.20
N VAL A 90 3.66 -7.48 -3.21
CA VAL A 90 2.83 -7.34 -2.03
C VAL A 90 2.16 -8.68 -1.72
N PRO A 91 2.32 -9.21 -0.49
CA PRO A 91 1.62 -10.43 -0.07
C PRO A 91 0.11 -10.31 -0.14
N ASP A 92 -0.55 -11.30 -0.75
CA ASP A 92 -2.01 -11.37 -0.82
C ASP A 92 -2.67 -11.29 0.57
N ILE A 93 -2.05 -11.91 1.59
CA ILE A 93 -2.54 -11.85 2.97
C ILE A 93 -2.62 -10.42 3.50
N LEU A 94 -1.70 -9.53 3.10
CA LEU A 94 -1.75 -8.11 3.47
C LEU A 94 -2.85 -7.38 2.70
N ILE A 95 -3.04 -7.68 1.42
CA ILE A 95 -4.12 -7.10 0.60
C ILE A 95 -5.48 -7.43 1.22
N PHE A 96 -5.70 -8.70 1.57
CA PHE A 96 -6.93 -9.14 2.23
C PHE A 96 -7.08 -8.55 3.63
N ALA A 97 -6.01 -8.49 4.42
CA ALA A 97 -6.06 -7.88 5.76
C ALA A 97 -6.44 -6.39 5.70
N LEU A 98 -5.84 -5.62 4.78
CA LEU A 98 -6.15 -4.20 4.58
C LEU A 98 -7.62 -4.00 4.18
N SER A 99 -8.09 -4.81 3.22
CA SER A 99 -9.49 -4.78 2.78
C SER A 99 -10.45 -5.10 3.91
N TRP A 100 -10.12 -6.13 4.72
CA TRP A 100 -10.92 -6.54 5.86
C TRP A 100 -11.02 -5.45 6.93
N ILE A 101 -9.91 -4.78 7.25
CA ILE A 101 -9.90 -3.70 8.24
C ILE A 101 -10.71 -2.51 7.74
N ALA A 102 -10.55 -2.12 6.47
CA ALA A 102 -11.33 -1.04 5.88
C ALA A 102 -12.84 -1.33 5.98
N LEU A 103 -13.26 -2.54 5.64
CA LEU A 103 -14.66 -2.95 5.73
C LEU A 103 -15.18 -3.08 7.17
N SER A 104 -14.39 -3.64 8.10
CA SER A 104 -14.85 -3.87 9.48
C SER A 104 -14.83 -2.62 10.36
N THR A 105 -14.10 -1.58 9.98
CA THR A 105 -13.96 -0.36 10.80
C THR A 105 -14.77 0.82 10.26
N VAL A 106 -14.84 0.99 8.94
CA VAL A 106 -15.50 2.16 8.33
C VAL A 106 -16.98 1.88 8.03
N MET A 107 -17.32 0.72 7.44
CA MET A 107 -18.70 0.44 7.04
C MET A 107 -19.72 0.34 8.19
N PRO A 108 -19.42 -0.23 9.36
CA PRO A 108 -20.42 -0.37 10.42
C PRO A 108 -20.78 0.96 11.11
N GLY A 109 -19.97 2.01 10.92
CA GLY A 109 -20.14 3.32 11.55
C GLY A 109 -20.92 4.35 10.73
N GLU A 110 -21.16 4.09 9.44
CA GLU A 110 -21.79 5.02 8.51
C GLU A 110 -23.26 4.61 8.25
N PHE A 111 -24.20 5.54 8.45
CA PHE A 111 -25.62 5.33 8.13
C PHE A 111 -25.87 5.31 6.61
N ASP A 112 -24.94 5.90 5.84
CA ASP A 112 -24.91 5.90 4.38
C ASP A 112 -23.53 5.45 3.87
N ALA A 113 -23.46 4.26 3.29
CA ALA A 113 -22.24 3.70 2.74
C ALA A 113 -21.85 4.26 1.36
N ALA A 114 -22.74 5.04 0.72
CA ALA A 114 -22.50 5.59 -0.61
C ALA A 114 -21.21 6.42 -0.73
N PRO A 115 -20.91 7.42 0.13
CA PRO A 115 -19.68 8.21 0.00
C PRO A 115 -18.41 7.37 0.08
N VAL A 116 -18.40 6.36 0.95
CA VAL A 116 -17.28 5.42 1.14
C VAL A 116 -17.06 4.58 -0.12
N LEU A 117 -18.14 4.01 -0.68
CA LEU A 117 -18.10 3.23 -1.92
C LEU A 117 -17.70 4.08 -3.13
N VAL A 118 -18.19 5.32 -3.21
CA VAL A 118 -17.82 6.26 -4.29
C VAL A 118 -16.33 6.57 -4.22
N SER A 119 -15.77 6.80 -3.03
CA SER A 119 -14.34 7.05 -2.89
C SER A 119 -13.49 5.84 -3.30
N ALA A 120 -13.88 4.63 -2.90
CA ALA A 120 -13.26 3.39 -3.34
C ALA A 120 -13.30 3.24 -4.87
N ALA A 121 -14.45 3.55 -5.48
CA ALA A 121 -14.64 3.53 -6.93
C ALA A 121 -13.75 4.56 -7.64
N VAL A 122 -13.67 5.78 -7.11
CA VAL A 122 -12.80 6.86 -7.63
C VAL A 122 -11.34 6.46 -7.60
N MET A 123 -10.88 5.69 -6.60
CA MET A 123 -9.50 5.22 -6.57
C MET A 123 -9.23 4.07 -7.56
N VAL A 124 -10.17 3.15 -7.78
CA VAL A 124 -9.92 1.94 -8.58
C VAL A 124 -10.30 2.04 -10.05
N ILE A 125 -11.41 2.71 -10.38
CA ILE A 125 -11.96 2.76 -11.76
C ILE A 125 -10.96 3.39 -12.74
N PRO A 126 -10.32 4.54 -12.46
CA PRO A 126 -9.36 5.13 -13.40
C PRO A 126 -8.19 4.18 -13.69
N CYS A 127 -7.70 3.45 -12.69
CA CYS A 127 -6.63 2.47 -12.83
C CYS A 127 -7.03 1.28 -13.71
N LEU A 128 -8.26 0.77 -13.52
CA LEU A 128 -8.82 -0.27 -14.37
C LEU A 128 -8.96 0.19 -15.82
N VAL A 129 -9.45 1.40 -16.05
CA VAL A 129 -9.58 1.99 -17.39
C VAL A 129 -8.21 2.08 -18.08
N VAL A 130 -7.18 2.57 -17.38
CA VAL A 130 -5.82 2.65 -17.93
C VAL A 130 -5.29 1.26 -18.29
N ASN A 131 -5.50 0.26 -17.43
CA ASN A 131 -5.08 -1.11 -17.71
C ASN A 131 -5.84 -1.74 -18.88
N VAL A 132 -7.15 -1.52 -18.99
CA VAL A 132 -7.96 -1.98 -20.14
C VAL A 132 -7.44 -1.35 -21.43
N ILE A 133 -7.17 -0.04 -21.43
CA ILE A 133 -6.59 0.66 -22.59
C ILE A 133 -5.22 0.07 -22.96
N ALA A 134 -4.36 -0.22 -21.98
CA ALA A 134 -3.06 -0.83 -22.23
C ALA A 134 -3.22 -2.23 -22.88
N ILE A 135 -4.14 -3.05 -22.38
CA ILE A 135 -4.48 -4.36 -22.95
C ILE A 135 -4.98 -4.22 -24.39
N MET A 136 -5.91 -3.28 -24.65
CA MET A 136 -6.43 -3.01 -26.00
C MET A 136 -5.34 -2.56 -26.97
N ARG A 137 -4.28 -1.92 -26.48
CA ARG A 137 -3.09 -1.52 -27.27
C ARG A 137 -2.01 -2.61 -27.33
N CYS A 138 -2.29 -3.81 -26.84
CA CYS A 138 -1.32 -4.91 -26.72
C CYS A 138 -0.04 -4.52 -25.96
N GLN A 139 -0.16 -3.56 -25.03
CA GLN A 139 0.92 -3.14 -24.15
C GLN A 139 0.86 -3.92 -22.83
N ARG A 140 1.98 -3.93 -22.10
CA ARG A 140 1.99 -4.46 -20.73
C ARG A 140 1.03 -3.62 -19.86
N PRO A 141 0.33 -4.23 -18.89
CA PRO A 141 -0.51 -3.50 -17.95
C PRO A 141 0.27 -2.36 -17.29
N ALA A 142 -0.36 -1.20 -17.12
CA ALA A 142 0.27 -0.04 -16.51
C ALA A 142 0.48 -0.24 -14.99
N LEU A 143 -0.46 -0.92 -14.34
CA LEU A 143 -0.37 -1.31 -12.93
C LEU A 143 -0.45 -2.83 -12.78
N ALA A 144 0.32 -3.35 -11.82
CA ALA A 144 0.22 -4.75 -11.42
C ALA A 144 -1.12 -5.03 -10.73
N SER A 145 -1.63 -6.25 -10.85
CA SER A 145 -2.93 -6.63 -10.27
C SER A 145 -2.98 -6.45 -8.76
N GLY A 146 -1.89 -6.77 -8.04
CA GLY A 146 -1.80 -6.61 -6.59
C GLY A 146 -2.05 -5.17 -6.13
N ASP A 147 -1.43 -4.20 -6.81
CA ASP A 147 -1.55 -2.78 -6.49
C ASP A 147 -2.99 -2.28 -6.65
N ILE A 148 -3.71 -2.79 -7.67
CA ILE A 148 -5.10 -2.41 -7.95
C ILE A 148 -6.03 -2.85 -6.83
N TYR A 149 -5.81 -4.04 -6.24
CA TYR A 149 -6.66 -4.56 -5.16
C TYR A 149 -6.53 -3.77 -3.86
N LEU A 150 -5.43 -3.03 -3.67
CA LEU A 150 -5.25 -2.16 -2.51
C LEU A 150 -6.05 -0.86 -2.62
N LEU A 151 -6.30 -0.37 -3.83
CA LEU A 151 -6.90 0.94 -4.07
C LEU A 151 -8.29 1.11 -3.45
N PRO A 152 -9.23 0.15 -3.55
CA PRO A 152 -10.51 0.25 -2.86
C PRO A 152 -10.34 0.35 -1.34
N ALA A 153 -9.44 -0.44 -0.75
CA ALA A 153 -9.21 -0.45 0.70
C ALA A 153 -8.65 0.90 1.18
N ILE A 154 -7.83 1.57 0.37
CA ILE A 154 -7.31 2.92 0.63
C ILE A 154 -8.45 3.96 0.49
N GLY A 155 -9.24 3.88 -0.58
CA GLY A 155 -10.29 4.86 -0.88
C GLY A 155 -11.39 4.93 0.17
N VAL A 156 -11.70 3.82 0.83
CA VAL A 156 -12.69 3.75 1.91
C VAL A 156 -12.38 4.71 3.07
N TRP A 157 -11.12 5.06 3.31
CA TRP A 157 -10.71 5.97 4.39
C TRP A 157 -10.75 7.46 4.02
N LEU A 158 -11.02 7.79 2.76
CA LEU A 158 -10.98 9.14 2.24
C LEU A 158 -12.35 9.56 1.73
N ARG A 159 -12.67 10.85 1.81
CA ARG A 159 -13.77 11.41 1.02
C ARG A 159 -13.42 11.31 -0.48
N PRO A 160 -14.40 11.22 -1.38
CA PRO A 160 -14.15 11.05 -2.82
C PRO A 160 -13.17 12.07 -3.43
N GLU A 161 -13.25 13.34 -3.01
CA GLU A 161 -12.37 14.42 -3.47
C GLU A 161 -10.91 14.16 -3.08
N TRP A 162 -10.68 13.75 -1.82
CA TRP A 162 -9.36 13.38 -1.31
C TRP A 162 -8.85 12.06 -1.90
N GLY A 163 -9.75 11.11 -2.20
CA GLY A 163 -9.42 9.87 -2.92
C GLY A 163 -8.90 10.16 -4.34
N ALA A 164 -9.59 11.04 -5.08
CA ALA A 164 -9.14 11.51 -6.39
C ALA A 164 -7.80 12.24 -6.31
N ALA A 165 -7.66 13.19 -5.38
CA ALA A 165 -6.43 13.95 -5.19
C ALA A 165 -5.25 13.04 -4.82
N CYS A 166 -5.48 12.06 -3.94
CA CYS A 166 -4.50 11.04 -3.58
C CYS A 166 -4.03 10.28 -4.82
N LEU A 167 -4.97 9.74 -5.61
CA LEU A 167 -4.63 8.94 -6.79
C LEU A 167 -3.84 9.75 -7.84
N VAL A 168 -4.32 10.96 -8.17
CA VAL A 168 -3.66 11.83 -9.16
C VAL A 168 -2.25 12.20 -8.69
N THR A 169 -2.09 12.57 -7.42
CA THR A 169 -0.79 12.93 -6.85
C THR A 169 0.15 11.73 -6.87
N SER A 170 -0.32 10.53 -6.51
CA SER A 170 0.48 9.31 -6.58
C SER A 170 0.93 8.98 -8.01
N PHE A 171 0.06 9.13 -9.01
CA PHE A 171 0.46 8.94 -10.42
C PHE A 171 1.48 9.97 -10.89
N LEU A 172 1.29 11.25 -10.53
CA LEU A 172 2.25 12.29 -10.88
C LEU A 172 3.63 12.01 -10.26
N LEU A 173 3.68 11.65 -8.98
CA LEU A 173 4.94 11.31 -8.30
C LEU A 173 5.58 10.05 -8.88
N ALA A 174 4.79 9.00 -9.15
CA ALA A 174 5.29 7.78 -9.76
C ALA A 174 5.81 8.04 -11.20
N GLY A 175 5.11 8.87 -11.97
CA GLY A 175 5.51 9.29 -13.31
C GLY A 175 6.79 10.12 -13.32
N LEU A 176 6.87 11.15 -12.47
CA LEU A 176 8.07 11.98 -12.31
C LEU A 176 9.26 11.18 -11.83
N GLY A 177 9.06 10.30 -10.85
CA GLY A 177 10.11 9.40 -10.41
C GLY A 177 10.52 8.42 -11.52
N GLY A 178 9.57 7.96 -12.33
CA GLY A 178 9.81 7.07 -13.48
C GLY A 178 10.70 7.69 -14.56
N LEU A 179 10.80 9.03 -14.62
CA LEU A 179 11.76 9.73 -15.48
C LEU A 179 13.22 9.52 -15.00
N ARG A 180 13.42 9.29 -13.70
CA ARG A 180 14.75 9.19 -13.05
C ARG A 180 15.14 7.76 -12.71
N TYR A 181 14.17 6.93 -12.32
CA TYR A 181 14.38 5.57 -11.83
C TYR A 181 13.45 4.61 -12.58
N GLN A 182 14.02 3.57 -13.20
CA GLN A 182 13.23 2.52 -13.83
C GLN A 182 12.55 1.66 -12.75
N ASN A 183 11.25 1.39 -12.93
CA ASN A 183 10.41 0.56 -12.04
C ASN A 183 10.30 1.13 -10.62
N ILE A 184 9.45 2.13 -10.42
CA ILE A 184 9.11 2.63 -9.07
C ILE A 184 7.97 1.79 -8.47
N PRO A 185 8.08 1.36 -7.20
CA PRO A 185 7.04 0.56 -6.56
C PRO A 185 5.87 1.49 -6.25
N PHE A 186 4.70 1.23 -6.85
CA PHE A 186 3.57 2.14 -6.75
C PHE A 186 3.05 2.23 -5.31
N VAL A 187 3.01 1.11 -4.58
CA VAL A 187 2.52 1.04 -3.20
C VAL A 187 3.38 1.90 -2.27
N THR A 188 4.70 1.90 -2.49
CA THR A 188 5.63 2.77 -1.77
C THR A 188 5.38 4.26 -2.00
N VAL A 189 4.90 4.65 -3.20
CA VAL A 189 4.60 6.05 -3.53
C VAL A 189 3.24 6.49 -2.99
N ILE A 190 2.22 5.65 -3.10
CA ILE A 190 0.87 6.00 -2.67
C ILE A 190 0.74 6.07 -1.14
N TYR A 191 1.51 5.26 -0.39
CA TYR A 191 1.47 5.29 1.08
C TYR A 191 1.70 6.67 1.72
N PRO A 192 2.81 7.40 1.45
CA PRO A 192 3.03 8.71 2.04
C PRO A 192 1.98 9.74 1.58
N VAL A 193 1.51 9.65 0.33
CA VAL A 193 0.44 10.53 -0.19
C VAL A 193 -0.86 10.28 0.58
N PHE A 194 -1.21 9.01 0.80
CA PHE A 194 -2.37 8.62 1.59
C PHE A 194 -2.28 9.09 3.04
N VAL A 195 -1.13 8.92 3.70
CA VAL A 195 -0.93 9.41 5.08
C VAL A 195 -1.18 10.91 5.17
N VAL A 196 -0.65 11.70 4.22
CA VAL A 196 -0.89 13.14 4.16
C VAL A 196 -2.38 13.44 3.92
N ALA A 197 -3.00 12.76 2.96
CA ALA A 197 -4.41 12.94 2.65
C ALA A 197 -5.31 12.63 3.85
N VAL A 198 -5.03 11.57 4.61
CA VAL A 198 -5.76 11.21 5.82
C VAL A 198 -5.61 12.28 6.90
N ILE A 199 -4.40 12.79 7.12
CA ILE A 199 -4.14 13.84 8.11
C ILE A 199 -4.86 15.14 7.72
N CYS A 200 -4.88 15.49 6.44
CA CYS A 200 -5.60 16.66 5.94
C CYS A 200 -7.13 16.46 5.92
N ASN A 201 -7.61 15.24 5.70
CA ASN A 201 -9.03 14.87 5.71
C ASN A 201 -9.61 14.79 7.13
N ALA A 202 -8.76 14.62 8.16
CA ALA A 202 -9.18 14.56 9.56
C ALA A 202 -9.52 15.94 10.18
N GLN A 203 -9.59 17.00 9.36
CA GLN A 203 -10.06 18.34 9.71
C GLN A 203 -11.49 18.56 9.18
#